data_AF-A0A1S8X244-F1
#
_entry.id   AF-A0A1S8X244-F1
#
_cell.length_a   1.000
_cell.length_b   1.000
_cell.length_c   1.000
_cell.angle_alpha   90.00
_cell.angle_beta   90.00
_cell.angle_gamma   90.00
#
_symmetry.space_group_name_H-M   'P 1'
#
loop_
_entity.id
_entity.type
_entity.pdbx_description
1 polymer ?
#
loop_
_entity_poly.entity_id
_entity_poly.type
_entity_poly.pdbx_seq_one_letter_code
_entity_poly.pdbx_strand_id
1 'polypeptide(L)'
;DASNNRRVVSHQFVVNREPTWNFTRLAGFALHPDHSFNLKLVFYLLEGIFFCFLLMPRLIPSKFSRNCLRSSRFCVGLYRLTHFNPCCIPLLGFILYQCCGPTFMGFLIGYHFGVVFSFGIVVGTTFVVESLTYVYEGIQLLIFVIFYIPLPVWYLGRTHAVSRTESVNLIPTEDKTPSICDRNPAAVPTVRVQQSVPIRCVGRIPLALFIHAVIFSSLQLLFLIVTIGIPYGALAAFLSPGRLYPVALCWFIALQANEILTRVPGI
;
A
#
# COMPACT_ATOMS: atom_id res chain seq x y z
N ASP A 1 13.60 0.54 40.55
CA ASP A 1 14.04 1.45 39.47
C ASP A 1 15.27 0.83 38.80
N ALA A 2 15.89 1.48 37.81
CA ALA A 2 17.09 0.96 37.14
C ALA A 2 18.31 0.82 38.08
N SER A 3 18.17 1.25 39.33
CA SER A 3 19.17 1.14 40.42
C SER A 3 18.83 0.03 41.42
N ASN A 4 17.92 -0.88 41.07
CA ASN A 4 17.45 -1.99 41.91
C ASN A 4 16.76 -1.58 43.23
N ASN A 5 16.22 -0.35 43.33
CA ASN A 5 15.39 0.03 44.46
C ASN A 5 13.94 -0.41 44.26
N ARG A 6 13.35 -1.00 45.30
CA ARG A 6 11.94 -1.39 45.32
C ARG A 6 11.08 -0.16 45.64
N ARG A 7 10.41 0.38 44.62
CA ARG A 7 9.49 1.51 44.77
C ARG A 7 8.06 1.00 44.81
N VAL A 8 7.39 1.12 45.96
CA VAL A 8 5.95 0.86 46.10
C VAL A 8 5.22 2.15 45.77
N VAL A 9 4.46 2.16 44.68
CA VAL A 9 3.66 3.32 44.26
C VAL A 9 2.19 3.00 44.49
N SER A 10 1.66 3.43 45.63
CA SER A 10 0.24 3.33 45.97
C SER A 10 -0.54 4.37 45.19
N HIS A 11 -1.42 3.91 44.29
CA HIS A 11 -2.33 4.77 43.57
C HIS A 11 -3.72 4.73 44.21
N GLN A 12 -4.28 5.90 44.49
CA GLN A 12 -5.57 6.03 45.18
C GLN A 12 -6.69 6.08 44.12
N PHE A 13 -7.56 5.06 44.10
CA PHE A 13 -8.72 5.01 43.20
C PHE A 13 -9.83 5.89 43.77
N VAL A 14 -10.08 7.04 43.16
CA VAL A 14 -11.20 7.92 43.54
C VAL A 14 -12.27 7.82 42.45
N VAL A 15 -13.43 7.27 42.81
CA VAL A 15 -14.49 6.89 41.87
C VAL A 15 -15.33 8.10 41.38
N ASN A 16 -15.30 9.24 42.08
CA ASN A 16 -16.25 10.35 41.85
C ASN A 16 -15.61 11.75 41.66
N ARG A 17 -14.32 11.88 41.33
CA ARG A 17 -13.69 13.17 41.00
C ARG A 17 -12.80 13.04 39.76
N GLU A 18 -12.60 14.16 39.05
CA GLU A 18 -11.67 14.22 37.92
C GLU A 18 -10.30 13.67 38.33
N PRO A 19 -9.77 12.68 37.59
CA PRO A 19 -8.56 11.98 38.01
C PRO A 19 -7.33 12.90 37.90
N THR A 20 -6.56 13.12 38.98
CA THR A 20 -5.32 13.92 38.99
C THR A 20 -4.07 13.19 38.46
N TRP A 21 -4.24 12.26 37.52
CA TRP A 21 -3.19 11.33 37.10
C TRP A 21 -2.34 11.96 36.00
N ASN A 22 -1.07 12.20 36.30
CA ASN A 22 -0.08 12.61 35.31
C ASN A 22 0.47 11.37 34.58
N PHE A 23 -0.22 10.96 33.51
CA PHE A 23 0.29 9.91 32.62
C PHE A 23 1.35 10.48 31.66
N THR A 24 2.36 9.68 31.32
CA THR A 24 3.28 9.98 30.22
C THR A 24 2.51 10.09 28.91
N ARG A 25 2.91 10.96 27.96
CA ARG A 25 2.12 11.30 26.76
C ARG A 25 1.47 10.11 26.03
N LEU A 26 2.18 8.99 25.86
CA LEU A 26 1.63 7.76 25.24
C LEU A 26 0.57 7.05 26.10
N ALA A 27 0.80 6.97 27.41
CA ALA A 27 -0.16 6.41 28.36
C ALA A 27 -1.38 7.33 28.51
N GLY A 28 -1.17 8.65 28.53
CA GLY A 28 -2.26 9.64 28.55
C GLY A 28 -3.09 9.60 27.27
N PHE A 29 -2.47 9.42 26.11
CA PHE A 29 -3.19 9.20 24.85
C PHE A 29 -4.01 7.90 24.86
N ALA A 30 -3.51 6.84 25.50
CA ALA A 30 -4.24 5.58 25.60
C ALA A 30 -5.40 5.61 26.63
N LEU A 31 -5.28 6.42 27.69
CA LEU A 31 -6.16 6.37 28.87
C LEU A 31 -7.15 7.53 29.00
N HIS A 32 -6.90 8.67 28.34
CA HIS A 32 -7.67 9.89 28.53
C HIS A 32 -8.74 10.17 27.45
N PRO A 33 -8.54 9.84 26.17
CA PRO A 33 -9.56 9.97 25.13
C PRO A 33 -10.43 8.71 25.02
N ASP A 34 -11.67 8.88 24.54
CA ASP A 34 -12.51 7.76 24.09
C ASP A 34 -11.72 6.87 23.11
N HIS A 35 -11.59 5.58 23.44
CA HIS A 35 -10.83 4.63 22.61
C HIS A 35 -11.29 4.63 21.14
N SER A 36 -12.58 4.83 20.90
CA SER A 36 -13.16 4.98 19.56
C SER A 36 -12.63 6.18 18.79
N PHE A 37 -12.34 7.30 19.46
CA PHE A 37 -11.71 8.48 18.83
C PHE A 37 -10.24 8.20 18.49
N ASN A 38 -9.50 7.57 19.41
CA ASN A 38 -8.10 7.23 19.19
C ASN A 38 -7.91 6.28 18.01
N LEU A 39 -8.76 5.25 17.87
CA LEU A 39 -8.72 4.32 16.75
C LEU A 39 -8.94 5.02 15.41
N LYS A 40 -9.92 5.93 15.35
CA LYS A 40 -10.17 6.77 14.17
C LYS A 40 -8.94 7.60 13.82
N LEU A 41 -8.39 8.31 14.80
CA LEU A 41 -7.24 9.17 14.60
C LEU A 41 -6.03 8.38 14.09
N VAL A 42 -5.71 7.25 14.73
CA VAL A 42 -4.59 6.38 14.32
C VAL A 42 -4.79 5.86 12.91
N PHE A 43 -6.00 5.40 12.57
CA PHE A 43 -6.30 4.90 11.23
C PHE A 43 -6.08 5.96 10.15
N TYR A 44 -6.68 7.14 10.29
CA TYR A 44 -6.55 8.20 9.29
C TYR A 44 -5.13 8.78 9.22
N LEU A 45 -4.41 8.87 10.34
CA LEU A 45 -3.01 9.29 10.34
C LEU A 45 -2.13 8.28 9.60
N LEU A 46 -2.31 6.98 9.88
CA LEU A 46 -1.56 5.91 9.21
C LEU A 46 -1.81 5.92 7.71
N GLU A 47 -3.08 6.05 7.31
CA GLU A 47 -3.48 6.13 5.91
C GLU A 47 -2.90 7.37 5.22
N GLY A 48 -3.00 8.54 5.87
CA GLY A 48 -2.42 9.78 5.38
C GLY A 48 -0.91 9.69 5.21
N ILE A 49 -0.20 9.05 6.15
CA ILE A 49 1.25 8.81 6.04
C ILE A 49 1.57 7.96 4.81
N PHE A 50 0.85 6.86 4.59
CA PHE A 50 1.10 6.00 3.42
C PHE A 50 0.72 6.66 2.10
N PHE A 51 -0.39 7.40 2.07
CA PHE A 51 -0.77 8.20 0.91
C PHE A 51 0.31 9.23 0.57
N CYS A 52 0.77 9.99 1.56
CA CYS A 52 1.86 10.95 1.39
C CYS A 52 3.14 10.25 0.93
N PHE A 53 3.51 9.13 1.55
CA PHE A 53 4.71 8.38 1.20
C PHE A 53 4.74 7.93 -0.27
N LEU A 54 3.60 7.47 -0.81
CA LEU A 54 3.48 7.11 -2.22
C LEU A 54 3.44 8.32 -3.15
N LEU A 55 2.93 9.47 -2.68
CA LEU A 55 2.86 10.70 -3.46
C LEU A 55 4.19 11.46 -3.49
N MET A 56 5.00 11.35 -2.43
CA MET A 56 6.27 12.06 -2.24
C MET A 56 7.21 11.97 -3.45
N PRO A 57 7.50 10.78 -4.04
CA PRO A 57 8.39 10.70 -5.20
C PRO A 57 7.92 11.52 -6.40
N ARG A 58 6.62 11.77 -6.53
CA ARG A 58 6.00 12.53 -7.63
C ARG A 58 6.01 14.03 -7.39
N LEU A 59 5.97 14.46 -6.13
CA LEU A 59 6.00 15.88 -5.73
C LEU A 59 7.43 16.44 -5.66
N ILE A 60 8.43 15.59 -5.39
CA ILE A 60 9.81 16.04 -5.24
C ILE A 60 10.39 16.43 -6.61
N PRO A 61 10.93 17.66 -6.75
CA PRO A 61 11.55 18.12 -7.99
C PRO A 61 12.68 17.20 -8.47
N SER A 62 12.74 16.94 -9.78
CA SER A 62 13.66 16.00 -10.42
C SER A 62 15.15 16.22 -10.13
N LYS A 63 15.54 17.44 -9.71
CA LYS A 63 16.93 17.76 -9.31
C LYS A 63 17.28 17.21 -7.93
N PHE A 64 16.39 17.35 -6.94
CA PHE A 64 16.61 16.84 -5.58
C PHE A 64 16.34 15.34 -5.49
N SER A 65 15.31 14.88 -6.21
CA SER A 65 14.93 13.47 -6.30
C SER A 65 16.08 12.62 -6.88
N ARG A 66 16.84 13.15 -7.84
CA ARG A 66 17.99 12.45 -8.47
C ARG A 66 19.07 11.98 -7.50
N ASN A 67 19.51 12.84 -6.59
CA ASN A 67 20.58 12.49 -5.65
C ASN A 67 20.08 11.59 -4.51
N CYS A 68 18.90 11.90 -3.95
CA CYS A 68 18.34 11.13 -2.84
C CYS A 68 17.88 9.73 -3.29
N LEU A 69 17.15 9.63 -4.41
CA LEU A 69 16.59 8.36 -4.88
C LEU A 69 17.67 7.43 -5.45
N ARG A 70 18.80 7.96 -5.95
CA ARG A 70 19.94 7.13 -6.40
C ARG A 70 20.64 6.39 -5.28
N SER A 71 20.52 6.87 -4.04
CA SER A 71 21.24 6.30 -2.90
C SER A 71 20.70 4.92 -2.50
N SER A 72 19.39 4.67 -2.68
CA SER A 72 18.76 3.41 -2.29
C SER A 72 18.01 2.75 -3.44
N ARG A 73 18.23 1.43 -3.60
CA ARG A 73 17.49 0.59 -4.57
C ARG A 73 15.98 0.66 -4.34
N PHE A 74 15.56 0.74 -3.08
CA PHE A 74 14.15 0.85 -2.72
C PHE A 74 13.55 2.16 -3.25
N CYS A 75 14.26 3.28 -3.11
CA CYS A 75 13.82 4.57 -3.59
C CYS A 75 13.65 4.61 -5.13
N VAL A 76 14.58 4.02 -5.88
CA VAL A 76 14.46 3.87 -7.34
C VAL A 76 13.22 3.05 -7.71
N GLY A 77 13.00 1.94 -7.02
CA GLY A 77 11.82 1.10 -7.25
C GLY A 77 10.50 1.81 -6.94
N LEU A 78 10.46 2.57 -5.84
CA LEU A 78 9.29 3.32 -5.43
C LEU A 78 9.00 4.44 -6.44
N TYR A 79 10.04 5.12 -6.91
CA TYR A 79 9.95 6.12 -7.97
C TYR A 79 9.34 5.54 -9.25
N ARG A 80 9.81 4.36 -9.69
CA ARG A 80 9.29 3.67 -10.87
C ARG A 80 7.81 3.29 -10.72
N LEU A 81 7.43 2.71 -9.58
CA LEU A 81 6.06 2.30 -9.31
C LEU A 81 5.10 3.50 -9.30
N THR A 82 5.52 4.62 -8.71
CA THR A 82 4.71 5.83 -8.54
C THR A 82 4.61 6.69 -9.80
N HIS A 83 5.61 6.65 -10.67
CA HIS A 83 5.59 7.34 -11.97
C HIS A 83 4.85 6.55 -13.06
N PHE A 84 4.64 5.25 -12.86
CA PHE A 84 3.83 4.45 -13.74
C PHE A 84 2.33 4.61 -13.40
N ASN A 85 1.68 5.57 -14.08
CA ASN A 85 0.26 5.91 -13.84
C ASN A 85 -0.71 4.71 -13.75
N PRO A 86 -0.61 3.67 -14.61
CA PRO A 86 -1.54 2.54 -14.54
C PRO A 86 -1.48 1.77 -13.23
N CYS A 87 -0.35 1.73 -12.52
CA CYS A 87 -0.25 1.10 -11.19
C CYS A 87 -0.44 2.11 -10.05
N CYS A 88 0.05 3.34 -10.22
CA CYS A 88 -0.04 4.36 -9.19
C CYS A 88 -1.49 4.81 -8.93
N ILE A 89 -2.30 4.99 -9.97
CA ILE A 89 -3.70 5.40 -9.85
C ILE A 89 -4.52 4.39 -9.03
N PRO A 90 -4.55 3.08 -9.35
CA PRO A 90 -5.29 2.11 -8.54
C PRO A 90 -4.66 1.89 -7.17
N LEU A 91 -3.36 2.12 -6.99
CA LEU A 91 -2.71 2.07 -5.68
C LEU A 91 -3.18 3.21 -4.77
N LEU A 92 -3.20 4.46 -5.25
CA LEU A 92 -3.75 5.59 -4.51
C LEU A 92 -5.27 5.47 -4.35
N GLY A 93 -5.94 4.96 -5.38
CA GLY A 93 -7.38 4.67 -5.37
C GLY A 93 -7.75 3.64 -4.30
N PHE A 94 -6.93 2.60 -4.09
CA PHE A 94 -7.13 1.64 -3.01
C PHE A 94 -7.08 2.30 -1.64
N ILE A 95 -6.07 3.14 -1.40
CA ILE A 95 -5.92 3.84 -0.12
C ILE A 95 -7.16 4.70 0.13
N LEU A 96 -7.54 5.56 -0.83
CA LEU A 96 -8.75 6.39 -0.71
C LEU A 96 -10.05 5.58 -0.61
N TYR A 97 -10.12 4.44 -1.30
CA TYR A 97 -11.25 3.53 -1.20
C TYR A 97 -11.40 2.97 0.20
N GLN A 98 -10.30 2.70 0.91
CA GLN A 98 -10.34 2.21 2.29
C GLN A 98 -11.00 3.23 3.24
N CYS A 99 -10.82 4.53 2.97
CA CYS A 99 -11.44 5.61 3.74
C CYS A 99 -12.97 5.68 3.57
N CYS A 100 -13.45 5.59 2.33
CA CYS A 100 -14.82 5.98 1.98
C CYS A 100 -15.68 4.81 1.46
N GLY A 101 -15.04 3.75 0.98
CA GLY A 101 -15.65 2.64 0.28
C GLY A 101 -16.22 1.60 1.24
N PRO A 102 -17.15 0.77 0.74
CA PRO A 102 -17.67 -0.36 1.50
C PRO A 102 -16.59 -1.43 1.63
N THR A 103 -16.34 -1.86 2.87
CA THR A 103 -15.51 -3.01 3.20
C THR A 103 -16.15 -4.28 2.65
N PHE A 104 -17.42 -4.50 3.03
CA PHE A 104 -18.24 -5.60 2.57
C PHE A 104 -19.73 -5.30 2.70
N MET A 105 -20.53 -6.07 1.99
CA MET A 105 -21.98 -6.00 2.01
C MET A 105 -22.55 -7.39 2.26
N GLY A 106 -23.65 -7.48 2.99
CA GLY A 106 -24.27 -8.77 3.28
C GLY A 106 -25.45 -8.66 4.22
N PHE A 107 -26.04 -9.80 4.56
CA PHE A 107 -27.11 -9.86 5.55
C PHE A 107 -26.52 -9.89 6.95
N LEU A 108 -26.55 -8.74 7.64
CA LEU A 108 -25.88 -8.55 8.94
C LEU A 108 -26.79 -8.90 10.12
N ILE A 109 -28.08 -8.60 10.01
CA ILE A 109 -29.09 -8.82 11.06
C ILE A 109 -30.34 -9.40 10.40
N GLY A 110 -30.65 -10.67 10.68
CA GLY A 110 -31.81 -11.36 10.08
C GLY A 110 -31.83 -11.26 8.55
N TYR A 111 -32.97 -10.82 7.98
CA TYR A 111 -33.16 -10.61 6.53
C TYR A 111 -32.79 -9.20 6.04
N HIS A 112 -32.13 -8.38 6.86
CA HIS A 112 -31.75 -7.02 6.47
C HIS A 112 -30.36 -6.97 5.85
N PHE A 113 -30.30 -6.48 4.62
CA PHE A 113 -29.05 -6.20 3.93
C PHE A 113 -28.38 -4.96 4.55
N GLY A 114 -27.10 -5.11 4.87
CA GLY A 114 -26.27 -4.06 5.41
C GLY A 114 -24.97 -3.91 4.64
N VAL A 115 -24.42 -2.69 4.73
CA VAL A 115 -23.15 -2.30 4.12
C VAL A 115 -22.24 -1.81 5.23
N VAL A 116 -21.05 -2.39 5.31
CA VAL A 116 -20.03 -2.03 6.29
C VAL A 116 -19.00 -1.13 5.63
N PHE A 117 -18.77 0.01 6.25
CA PHE A 117 -17.73 0.98 5.90
C PHE A 117 -16.66 1.02 7.00
N SER A 118 -15.52 1.66 6.72
CA SER A 118 -14.49 1.92 7.73
C SER A 118 -15.03 2.74 8.92
N PHE A 119 -15.98 3.64 8.67
CA PHE A 119 -16.54 4.57 9.65
C PHE A 119 -17.85 4.12 10.32
N GLY A 120 -18.38 2.96 9.94
CA GLY A 120 -19.58 2.42 10.55
C GLY A 120 -20.36 1.49 9.65
N ILE A 121 -21.52 1.07 10.13
CA ILE A 121 -22.37 0.08 9.50
C ILE A 121 -23.70 0.74 9.14
N VAL A 122 -24.13 0.57 7.90
CA VAL A 122 -25.46 0.97 7.43
C VAL A 122 -26.31 -0.29 7.29
N VAL A 123 -27.40 -0.39 8.05
CA VAL A 123 -28.39 -1.49 7.93
C VAL A 123 -29.74 -0.89 7.58
N GLY A 124 -30.24 -1.19 6.37
CA GLY A 124 -31.46 -0.56 5.87
C GLY A 124 -31.33 0.97 5.81
N THR A 125 -32.08 1.67 6.67
CA THR A 125 -32.06 3.14 6.81
C THR A 125 -31.33 3.63 8.06
N THR A 126 -30.76 2.72 8.85
CA THR A 126 -30.09 3.05 10.12
C THR A 126 -28.58 3.03 9.96
N PHE A 127 -27.90 4.06 10.46
CA PHE A 127 -26.45 4.15 10.50
C PHE A 127 -25.95 4.00 11.94
N VAL A 128 -25.07 3.04 12.15
CA VAL A 128 -24.45 2.75 13.44
C VAL A 128 -22.95 3.01 13.33
N VAL A 129 -22.44 3.91 14.16
CA VAL A 129 -21.01 4.20 14.23
C VAL A 129 -20.32 3.03 14.92
N GLU A 130 -19.40 2.38 14.22
CA GLU A 130 -18.63 1.24 14.71
C GLU A 130 -17.14 1.60 14.68
N SER A 131 -16.41 1.30 15.76
CA SER A 131 -14.98 1.64 15.86
C SER A 131 -14.07 0.46 15.52
N LEU A 132 -14.57 -0.77 15.63
CA LEU A 132 -13.80 -1.98 15.30
C LEU A 132 -13.52 -2.12 13.79
N THR A 133 -14.37 -1.54 12.94
CA THR A 133 -14.15 -1.50 11.48
C THR A 133 -12.82 -0.84 11.14
N TYR A 134 -12.45 0.25 11.82
CA TYR A 134 -11.14 0.90 11.66
C TYR A 134 -9.96 -0.03 11.99
N VAL A 135 -10.10 -0.92 12.97
CA VAL A 135 -9.05 -1.86 13.35
C VAL A 135 -8.81 -2.85 12.22
N TYR A 136 -9.87 -3.47 11.70
CA TYR A 136 -9.74 -4.44 10.61
C TYR A 136 -9.22 -3.78 9.33
N GLU A 137 -9.66 -2.56 9.04
CA GLU A 137 -9.17 -1.81 7.88
C GLU A 137 -7.72 -1.34 8.05
N GLY A 138 -7.31 -0.97 9.25
CA GLY A 138 -5.92 -0.68 9.58
C GLY A 138 -5.02 -1.91 9.44
N ILE A 139 -5.46 -3.07 9.93
CA ILE A 139 -4.73 -4.34 9.76
C ILE A 139 -4.57 -4.67 8.27
N GLN A 140 -5.64 -4.57 7.47
CA GLN A 140 -5.55 -4.80 6.03
C GLN A 140 -4.55 -3.86 5.35
N LEU A 141 -4.60 -2.56 5.69
CA LEU A 141 -3.68 -1.56 5.16
C LEU A 141 -2.22 -1.90 5.53
N LEU A 142 -1.96 -2.30 6.76
CA LEU A 142 -0.63 -2.73 7.22
C LEU A 142 -0.17 -4.00 6.48
N ILE A 143 -1.03 -5.01 6.32
CA ILE A 143 -0.70 -6.23 5.57
C ILE A 143 -0.29 -5.84 4.15
N PHE A 144 -1.07 -5.01 3.47
CA PHE A 144 -0.77 -4.60 2.10
C PHE A 144 0.51 -3.74 2.00
N VAL A 145 0.65 -2.70 2.82
CA VAL A 145 1.77 -1.76 2.69
C VAL A 145 3.08 -2.32 3.24
N ILE A 146 3.05 -3.10 4.33
CA ILE A 146 4.26 -3.63 4.97
C ILE A 146 4.67 -4.98 4.35
N PHE A 147 3.72 -5.88 4.07
CA PHE A 147 4.10 -7.20 3.52
C PHE A 147 4.13 -7.20 2.00
N TYR A 148 3.15 -6.60 1.32
CA TYR A 148 3.10 -6.68 -0.13
C TYR A 148 4.04 -5.68 -0.82
N ILE A 149 3.84 -4.38 -0.62
CA ILE A 149 4.51 -3.31 -1.40
C ILE A 149 6.05 -3.35 -1.41
N PRO A 150 6.77 -3.69 -0.31
CA PRO A 150 8.22 -3.55 -0.29
C PRO A 150 8.95 -4.47 -1.28
N LEU A 151 8.42 -5.67 -1.55
CA LEU A 151 9.08 -6.63 -2.43
C LEU A 151 8.97 -6.25 -3.92
N PRO A 152 7.79 -5.90 -4.48
CA PRO A 152 7.67 -5.33 -5.82
C PRO A 152 8.53 -4.07 -5.99
N VAL A 153 8.51 -3.16 -5.01
CA VAL A 153 9.34 -1.96 -5.02
C VAL A 153 10.83 -2.33 -5.09
N TRP A 154 11.30 -3.22 -4.21
CA TRP A 154 12.69 -3.66 -4.21
C TRP A 154 13.09 -4.36 -5.52
N TYR A 155 12.22 -5.22 -6.06
CA TYR A 155 12.43 -5.91 -7.33
C TYR A 155 12.61 -4.91 -8.49
N LEU A 156 11.72 -3.91 -8.58
CA LEU A 156 11.79 -2.85 -9.59
C LEU A 156 13.05 -1.99 -9.45
N GLY A 157 13.61 -1.86 -8.25
CA GLY A 157 14.87 -1.16 -8.01
C GLY A 157 16.12 -1.98 -8.34
N ARG A 158 16.09 -3.31 -8.11
CA ARG A 158 17.25 -4.20 -8.27
C ARG A 158 17.67 -4.38 -9.72
N THR A 159 16.73 -4.56 -10.64
CA THR A 159 17.01 -4.82 -12.07
C THR A 159 17.82 -3.71 -12.74
N HIS A 160 17.72 -2.46 -12.26
CA HIS A 160 18.58 -1.37 -12.73
C HIS A 160 20.07 -1.54 -12.36
N ALA A 161 20.35 -2.11 -11.18
CA ALA A 161 21.73 -2.30 -10.73
C ALA A 161 22.45 -3.34 -11.61
N VAL A 162 21.75 -4.39 -12.03
CA VAL A 162 22.31 -5.46 -12.87
C VAL A 162 22.66 -4.94 -14.27
N SER A 163 21.73 -4.24 -14.94
CA SER A 163 21.98 -3.68 -16.28
C SER A 163 23.10 -2.63 -16.29
N ARG A 164 23.25 -1.84 -15.22
CA ARG A 164 24.35 -0.87 -15.10
C ARG A 164 25.69 -1.55 -14.92
N THR A 165 25.77 -2.58 -14.06
CA THR A 165 27.01 -3.34 -13.84
C THR A 165 27.43 -4.09 -15.11
N GLU A 166 26.49 -4.69 -15.85
CA GLU A 166 26.78 -5.30 -17.15
C GLU A 166 27.25 -4.27 -18.19
N SER A 167 26.60 -3.11 -18.29
CA SER A 167 27.05 -2.05 -19.22
C SER A 167 28.41 -1.45 -18.89
N VAL A 168 28.78 -1.38 -17.60
CA VAL A 168 30.09 -0.87 -17.16
C VAL A 168 31.18 -1.92 -17.42
N ASN A 169 30.85 -3.21 -17.29
CA ASN A 169 31.80 -4.30 -17.53
C ASN A 169 31.98 -4.62 -19.04
N LEU A 170 31.03 -4.20 -19.89
CA LEU A 170 31.11 -4.31 -21.36
C LEU A 170 31.86 -3.15 -22.04
N ILE A 171 32.46 -2.23 -21.27
CA ILE A 171 33.40 -1.24 -21.79
C ILE A 171 34.83 -1.67 -21.40
N PRO A 172 35.45 -2.67 -22.06
CA PRO A 172 36.90 -2.71 -22.15
C PRO A 172 37.33 -1.75 -23.27
N THR A 173 38.11 -0.74 -22.88
CA THR A 173 39.14 -0.06 -23.69
C THR A 173 39.08 -0.25 -25.20
N GLU A 174 38.56 0.73 -25.95
CA GLU A 174 39.14 1.10 -27.24
C GLU A 174 38.77 2.54 -27.65
N ASP A 175 39.82 3.36 -27.62
CA ASP A 175 40.23 4.40 -28.56
C ASP A 175 39.44 5.70 -28.86
N LYS A 176 40.24 6.68 -29.26
CA LYS A 176 40.05 8.14 -29.22
C LYS A 176 39.19 8.72 -30.37
N THR A 177 38.62 9.89 -30.04
CA THR A 177 38.38 11.12 -30.84
C THR A 177 37.13 11.26 -31.75
N PRO A 178 36.57 12.50 -31.88
CA PRO A 178 35.18 12.76 -32.32
C PRO A 178 35.06 13.39 -33.73
N SER A 179 33.85 13.31 -34.33
CA SER A 179 33.43 14.07 -35.53
C SER A 179 31.89 14.13 -35.55
N ILE A 180 31.25 15.26 -35.22
CA ILE A 180 30.72 16.33 -36.10
C ILE A 180 29.55 15.92 -37.02
N CYS A 181 28.38 16.53 -36.72
CA CYS A 181 27.18 16.84 -37.53
C CYS A 181 26.40 15.72 -38.26
N ASP A 182 25.09 15.57 -37.95
CA ASP A 182 24.07 16.32 -38.69
C ASP A 182 22.66 16.26 -38.10
N ARG A 183 21.92 17.34 -38.35
CA ARG A 183 20.58 17.70 -37.85
C ARG A 183 19.58 17.51 -38.99
N ASN A 184 18.53 16.70 -38.82
CA ASN A 184 17.16 17.13 -39.19
C ASN A 184 16.04 16.17 -38.72
N PRO A 185 14.84 16.70 -38.42
CA PRO A 185 13.69 15.93 -37.94
C PRO A 185 12.69 15.63 -39.06
N ALA A 186 12.30 14.37 -39.24
CA ALA A 186 11.17 14.00 -40.09
C ALA A 186 10.19 13.13 -39.30
N ALA A 187 8.93 13.58 -39.33
CA ALA A 187 7.80 13.04 -38.61
C ALA A 187 7.52 11.57 -38.94
N VAL A 188 7.34 10.75 -37.90
CA VAL A 188 6.77 9.40 -38.01
C VAL A 188 5.39 9.42 -37.37
N PRO A 189 4.31 9.10 -38.09
CA PRO A 189 2.98 9.02 -37.52
C PRO A 189 2.90 7.76 -36.64
N THR A 190 2.73 7.96 -35.34
CA THR A 190 2.52 6.87 -34.38
C THR A 190 1.08 6.38 -34.50
N VAL A 191 0.89 5.37 -35.35
CA VAL A 191 -0.32 4.53 -35.35
C VAL A 191 -0.38 3.83 -33.99
N ARG A 192 -1.29 4.27 -33.11
CA ARG A 192 -1.65 3.52 -31.89
C ARG A 192 -2.38 2.26 -32.32
N VAL A 193 -1.63 1.18 -32.47
CA VAL A 193 -2.21 -0.17 -32.49
C VAL A 193 -2.71 -0.44 -31.07
N GLN A 194 -4.03 -0.37 -30.89
CA GLN A 194 -4.73 -0.82 -29.70
C GLN A 194 -4.59 -2.34 -29.63
N GLN A 195 -3.54 -2.80 -28.94
CA GLN A 195 -3.22 -4.21 -28.79
C GLN A 195 -4.16 -4.80 -27.74
N SER A 196 -5.17 -5.52 -28.23
CA SER A 196 -5.99 -6.43 -27.45
C SER A 196 -5.10 -7.44 -26.71
N VAL A 197 -5.32 -7.56 -25.40
CA VAL A 197 -4.55 -8.43 -24.51
C VAL A 197 -4.95 -9.89 -24.78
N PRO A 198 -4.09 -10.76 -25.31
CA PRO A 198 -4.37 -12.18 -25.34
C PRO A 198 -3.86 -12.83 -24.04
N ILE A 199 -4.59 -13.84 -23.61
CA ILE A 199 -4.49 -14.63 -22.38
C ILE A 199 -3.21 -15.50 -22.39
N ARG A 200 -2.03 -14.85 -22.42
CA ARG A 200 -0.68 -15.45 -22.22
C ARG A 200 0.08 -14.72 -21.11
N CYS A 201 -0.65 -14.13 -20.16
CA CYS A 201 -0.10 -13.26 -19.12
C CYS A 201 0.77 -13.95 -18.07
N VAL A 202 0.50 -15.22 -17.74
CA VAL A 202 1.19 -15.89 -16.61
C VAL A 202 2.68 -16.12 -16.91
N GLY A 203 3.04 -16.41 -18.17
CA GLY A 203 4.44 -16.64 -18.57
C GLY A 203 5.31 -15.38 -18.61
N ARG A 204 4.73 -14.19 -18.41
CA ARG A 204 5.47 -12.92 -18.36
C ARG A 204 5.78 -12.44 -16.94
N ILE A 205 5.18 -13.03 -15.90
CA ILE A 205 5.38 -12.57 -14.53
C ILE A 205 6.74 -13.07 -14.01
N PRO A 206 7.60 -12.20 -13.44
CA PRO A 206 8.80 -12.66 -12.76
C PRO A 206 8.44 -13.63 -11.62
N LEU A 207 9.11 -14.79 -11.56
CA LEU A 207 8.82 -15.86 -10.60
C LEU A 207 8.75 -15.35 -9.14
N ALA A 208 9.67 -14.45 -8.76
CA ALA A 208 9.68 -13.87 -7.42
C ALA A 208 8.41 -13.06 -7.10
N LEU A 209 7.90 -12.27 -8.06
CA LEU A 209 6.66 -11.52 -7.88
C LEU A 209 5.43 -12.42 -7.92
N PHE A 210 5.47 -13.49 -8.72
CA PHE A 210 4.42 -14.50 -8.75
C PHE A 210 4.29 -15.21 -7.39
N ILE A 211 5.38 -15.75 -6.85
CA ILE A 211 5.40 -16.41 -5.54
C ILE A 211 4.91 -15.46 -4.45
N HIS A 212 5.40 -14.21 -4.45
CA HIS A 212 4.97 -13.20 -3.48
C HIS A 212 3.48 -12.86 -3.58
N ALA A 213 2.96 -12.70 -4.81
CA ALA A 213 1.53 -12.46 -5.03
C ALA A 213 0.66 -13.62 -4.55
N VAL A 214 1.11 -14.88 -4.73
CA VAL A 214 0.42 -16.08 -4.23
C VAL A 214 0.39 -16.09 -2.70
N ILE A 215 1.53 -15.85 -2.04
CA ILE A 215 1.63 -15.81 -0.57
C ILE A 215 0.71 -14.72 -0.02
N PHE A 216 0.80 -13.50 -0.57
CA PHE A 216 -0.04 -12.38 -0.17
C PHE A 216 -1.53 -12.67 -0.39
N SER A 217 -1.90 -13.21 -1.55
CA SER A 217 -3.31 -13.55 -1.85
C SER A 217 -3.84 -14.60 -0.88
N SER A 218 -3.01 -15.58 -0.50
CA SER A 218 -3.39 -16.62 0.47
C SER A 218 -3.62 -16.03 1.87
N LEU A 219 -2.74 -15.13 2.32
CA LEU A 219 -2.88 -14.41 3.58
C LEU A 219 -4.13 -13.53 3.59
N GLN A 220 -4.39 -12.82 2.49
CA GLN A 220 -5.56 -11.95 2.34
C GLN A 220 -6.86 -12.75 2.28
N LEU A 221 -6.86 -13.92 1.62
CA LEU A 221 -7.99 -14.84 1.60
C LEU A 221 -8.26 -15.42 2.99
N LEU A 222 -7.22 -15.81 3.72
CA LEU A 222 -7.37 -16.26 5.12
C LEU A 222 -7.97 -15.14 5.98
N PHE A 223 -7.47 -13.92 5.84
CA PHE A 223 -8.01 -12.76 6.57
C PHE A 223 -9.48 -12.49 6.22
N LEU A 224 -9.84 -12.57 4.94
CA LEU A 224 -11.22 -12.47 4.46
C LEU A 224 -12.13 -13.55 5.08
N ILE A 225 -11.69 -14.81 5.09
CA ILE A 225 -12.45 -15.92 5.65
C ILE A 225 -12.66 -15.71 7.15
N VAL A 226 -11.60 -15.37 7.88
CA VAL A 226 -11.68 -15.20 9.35
C VAL A 226 -12.53 -13.98 9.74
N THR A 227 -12.39 -12.86 9.03
CA THR A 227 -13.06 -11.60 9.41
C THR A 227 -14.46 -11.46 8.85
N ILE A 228 -14.77 -12.11 7.71
CA ILE A 228 -16.07 -11.96 7.04
C ILE A 228 -16.74 -13.31 6.78
N GLY A 229 -16.01 -14.26 6.19
CA GLY A 229 -16.59 -15.54 5.75
C GLY A 229 -17.20 -16.36 6.89
N ILE A 230 -16.49 -16.50 8.01
CA ILE A 230 -16.96 -17.21 9.20
C ILE A 230 -18.11 -16.46 9.90
N PRO A 231 -18.01 -15.15 10.21
CA PRO A 231 -19.06 -14.44 10.95
C PRO A 231 -20.32 -14.11 10.13
N TYR A 232 -20.17 -13.78 8.84
CA TYR A 232 -21.28 -13.28 7.99
C TYR A 232 -21.62 -14.19 6.80
N GLY A 233 -20.88 -15.29 6.61
CA GLY A 233 -21.11 -16.27 5.55
C GLY A 233 -20.40 -15.98 4.23
N ALA A 234 -20.46 -16.97 3.33
CA ALA A 234 -19.74 -16.93 2.05
C ALA A 234 -20.21 -15.79 1.12
N LEU A 235 -21.51 -15.48 1.11
CA LEU A 235 -22.05 -14.41 0.26
C LEU A 235 -21.44 -13.05 0.62
N ALA A 236 -21.31 -12.75 1.92
CA ALA A 236 -20.66 -11.52 2.39
C ALA A 236 -19.18 -11.45 2.00
N ALA A 237 -18.49 -12.60 1.98
CA ALA A 237 -17.11 -12.68 1.54
C ALA A 237 -16.94 -12.48 0.03
N PHE A 238 -17.92 -12.84 -0.80
CA PHE A 238 -17.91 -12.50 -2.23
C PHE A 238 -18.26 -11.03 -2.47
N LEU A 239 -19.14 -10.47 -1.65
CA LEU A 239 -19.55 -9.07 -1.66
C LEU A 239 -18.63 -8.19 -0.78
N SER A 240 -17.34 -8.50 -0.71
CA SER A 240 -16.35 -7.72 0.02
C SER A 240 -15.37 -7.00 -0.90
N PRO A 241 -15.81 -5.97 -1.66
CA PRO A 241 -14.94 -5.26 -2.58
C PRO A 241 -13.70 -4.68 -1.88
N GLY A 242 -13.84 -4.19 -0.64
CA GLY A 242 -12.69 -3.70 0.14
C GLY A 242 -11.64 -4.75 0.44
N ARG A 243 -12.02 -6.03 0.56
CA ARG A 243 -11.09 -7.12 0.91
C ARG A 243 -10.56 -7.87 -0.31
N LEU A 244 -11.29 -7.84 -1.41
CA LEU A 244 -10.89 -8.42 -2.70
C LEU A 244 -10.05 -7.47 -3.55
N TYR A 245 -10.24 -6.15 -3.43
CA TYR A 245 -9.44 -5.14 -4.11
C TYR A 245 -7.92 -5.35 -3.95
N PRO A 246 -7.34 -5.53 -2.75
CA PRO A 246 -5.90 -5.69 -2.61
C PRO A 246 -5.38 -6.95 -3.32
N VAL A 247 -6.19 -8.00 -3.44
CA VAL A 247 -5.85 -9.20 -4.23
C VAL A 247 -5.80 -8.85 -5.72
N ALA A 248 -6.82 -8.18 -6.25
CA ALA A 248 -6.80 -7.75 -7.64
C ALA A 248 -5.60 -6.82 -7.94
N LEU A 249 -5.34 -5.87 -7.04
CA LEU A 249 -4.23 -4.93 -7.17
C LEU A 249 -2.86 -5.61 -7.11
N CYS A 250 -2.69 -6.62 -6.24
CA CYS A 250 -1.41 -7.33 -6.14
C CYS A 250 -1.09 -8.11 -7.42
N TRP A 251 -2.08 -8.76 -8.02
CA TRP A 251 -1.89 -9.45 -9.29
C TRP A 251 -1.66 -8.47 -10.44
N PHE A 252 -2.38 -7.35 -10.44
CA PHE A 252 -2.20 -6.29 -11.43
C PHE A 252 -0.78 -5.72 -11.40
N ILE A 253 -0.23 -5.38 -10.23
CA ILE A 253 1.15 -4.87 -10.09
C ILE A 253 2.17 -5.93 -10.55
N ALA A 254 1.97 -7.20 -10.20
CA ALA A 254 2.85 -8.28 -10.61
C ALA A 254 2.86 -8.46 -12.15
N LEU A 255 1.71 -8.36 -12.79
CA LEU A 255 1.56 -8.42 -14.25
C LEU A 255 2.25 -7.25 -14.96
N GLN A 256 2.20 -6.06 -14.35
CA GLN A 256 2.75 -4.83 -14.93
C GLN A 256 4.25 -4.63 -14.68
N ALA A 257 4.90 -5.51 -13.92
CA ALA A 257 6.29 -5.36 -13.53
C ALA A 257 7.24 -5.11 -14.71
N ASN A 258 7.11 -5.89 -15.79
CA ASN A 258 7.94 -5.73 -17.00
C ASN A 258 7.60 -4.45 -17.78
N GLU A 259 6.34 -4.02 -17.78
CA GLU A 259 5.95 -2.76 -18.43
C GLU A 259 6.51 -1.55 -17.68
N ILE A 260 6.50 -1.59 -16.34
CA ILE A 260 7.11 -0.56 -15.50
C ILE A 260 8.61 -0.44 -15.81
N LEU A 261 9.30 -1.59 -15.91
CA LEU A 261 10.73 -1.66 -16.18
C LEU A 261 11.11 -1.11 -17.56
N THR A 262 10.25 -1.28 -18.56
CA THR A 262 10.51 -0.83 -19.93
C THR A 262 10.14 0.64 -20.16
N ARG A 263 9.05 1.13 -19.55
CA ARG A 263 8.55 2.49 -19.79
C ARG A 263 9.11 3.56 -18.85
N VAL A 264 9.57 3.17 -17.66
CA VAL A 264 10.11 4.10 -16.67
C VAL A 264 11.58 3.77 -16.41
N PRO A 265 12.52 4.38 -17.17
CA PRO A 265 13.95 4.17 -16.94
C PRO A 265 14.34 4.59 -15.53
N GLY A 266 15.35 3.91 -14.99
CA GLY A 266 15.91 4.25 -13.68
C GLY A 266 16.69 5.56 -13.80
N ILE A 267 16.67 6.36 -12.73
CA ILE A 267 17.34 7.65 -12.67
C ILE A 267 18.88 7.52 -12.63
#